data_AF-A0A5D0MFH4-F1
#
_entry.id   AF-A0A5D0MFH4-F1
#
_cell.length_a   1.000
_cell.length_b   1.000
_cell.length_c   1.000
_cell.angle_alpha   90.00
_cell.angle_beta   90.00
_cell.angle_gamma   90.00
#
_symmetry.space_group_name_H-M   'P 1'
#
loop_
_entity.id
_entity.type
_entity.pdbx_description
1 polymer ?
#
loop_
_entity_poly.entity_id
_entity_poly.type
_entity_poly.pdbx_seq_one_letter_code
_entity_poly.pdbx_strand_id
1 'polypeptide(L)'
;MSFLKYLFILFFIVFAYNASASTCVSCHKGIEAPSKNHEFACIECHGGDNTAEKKDVAHKGMHGGRNPSDPAVWDKTCGNCHQYQLDRVKTTIMFTNTGMIKNMQKAWDDFEGELYATKDIVSYDAKGEKFDIKPIAGGEEMADELYRKFCSACHVGFDRMKGYRAHHSAGCAACHYSHDKSGKYLGEDEKLKGKKTYAKTHEMNILPGDDVCLRCHNRSGRIALSYAGKYDGNNSLVPVNGIYPGPELISGVRNIRHTAADIHKRAGMECIDCHTSRELMGDGYVYENMYNQVEISCASCHGTGDKLPETKRITAENAPPLYESRYYARQIAYGTEMVLTDKGNMFSNVFKKDGKYYLMLKRSGKLLEISTIKNTDEHKVYGHDRLECYTCHSKMVVQCYGCHTIYDKREKSMDWIKGEETEGRFSEKEDIRLYYPFPLAVNQKGRISPVTPGCQTLLTVVEENGIKSKDDYIFDFKKGKNFKFAPFYGHNTGKRAVSCRQCHMNLTFAGFGEAIVSTDKQNITSPILCEKTGNPLTALYSIKDGKLNRFSQIVRDKSDLMGRDMIKSMIKANLCITCHEKGDDNIYGEKIDYEKILNDDIHRDLVNIK
;
A
#
# COMPACT_ATOMS: atom_id res chain seq x y z
N MET A 1 16.66 -75.94 2.83
CA MET A 1 15.64 -74.97 3.28
C MET A 1 16.17 -73.52 3.39
N SER A 2 17.03 -73.06 2.44
CA SER A 2 17.63 -71.71 2.51
C SER A 2 17.70 -70.96 1.17
N PHE A 3 17.17 -71.52 0.08
CA PHE A 3 17.21 -70.87 -1.24
C PHE A 3 15.86 -70.22 -1.64
N LEU A 4 14.76 -70.60 -1.00
CA LEU A 4 13.42 -70.08 -1.31
C LEU A 4 13.06 -68.77 -0.58
N LYS A 5 13.81 -68.39 0.46
CA LYS A 5 13.58 -67.14 1.22
C LYS A 5 14.19 -65.89 0.57
N TYR A 6 15.21 -66.06 -0.29
CA TYR A 6 15.86 -64.93 -0.96
C TYR A 6 15.16 -64.50 -2.25
N LEU A 7 14.34 -65.37 -2.87
CA LEU A 7 13.55 -65.01 -4.05
C LEU A 7 12.34 -64.12 -3.70
N PHE A 8 11.76 -64.29 -2.50
CA PHE A 8 10.64 -63.48 -2.03
C PHE A 8 11.02 -62.06 -1.60
N ILE A 9 12.28 -61.84 -1.20
CA ILE A 9 12.80 -60.52 -0.82
C ILE A 9 13.22 -59.73 -2.07
N LEU A 10 13.69 -60.39 -3.13
CA LEU A 10 13.97 -59.71 -4.41
C LEU A 10 12.68 -59.27 -5.15
N PHE A 11 11.56 -60.00 -4.98
CA PHE A 11 10.30 -59.62 -5.63
C PHE A 11 9.61 -58.41 -4.97
N PHE A 12 9.88 -58.14 -3.69
CA PHE A 12 9.37 -56.96 -2.99
C PHE A 12 10.25 -55.71 -3.17
N ILE A 13 11.52 -55.86 -3.54
CA ILE A 13 12.44 -54.73 -3.77
C ILE A 13 12.33 -54.18 -5.21
N VAL A 14 11.77 -54.95 -6.15
CA VAL A 14 11.54 -54.50 -7.55
C VAL A 14 10.18 -53.81 -7.75
N PHE A 15 9.25 -53.87 -6.78
CA PHE A 15 7.93 -53.23 -6.87
C PHE A 15 7.74 -51.95 -6.03
N ALA A 16 8.80 -51.46 -5.37
CA ALA A 16 8.75 -50.21 -4.58
C ALA A 16 9.37 -48.99 -5.29
N TYR A 17 9.68 -49.10 -6.59
CA TYR A 17 10.13 -47.99 -7.44
C TYR A 17 9.26 -47.85 -8.69
N ASN A 18 7.94 -47.88 -8.51
CA ASN A 18 7.06 -47.12 -9.40
C ASN A 18 6.64 -45.87 -8.63
N ALA A 19 7.48 -44.83 -8.69
CA ALA A 19 6.89 -43.50 -8.75
C ALA A 19 5.92 -43.57 -9.94
N SER A 20 4.62 -43.72 -9.67
CA SER A 20 3.62 -43.85 -10.73
C SER A 20 3.87 -42.68 -11.68
N ALA A 21 4.34 -42.96 -12.89
CA ALA A 21 4.65 -41.93 -13.85
C ALA A 21 3.36 -41.12 -14.04
N SER A 22 3.34 -39.92 -13.46
CA SER A 22 2.15 -39.09 -13.43
C SER A 22 1.74 -38.84 -14.88
N THR A 23 0.53 -39.26 -15.27
CA THR A 23 0.03 -38.98 -16.63
C THR A 23 -0.07 -37.48 -16.88
N CYS A 24 -0.13 -36.66 -15.81
CA CYS A 24 -0.13 -35.20 -15.86
C CYS A 24 1.03 -34.66 -16.70
N VAL A 25 2.28 -35.10 -16.46
CA VAL A 25 3.47 -34.59 -17.19
C VAL A 25 3.54 -35.09 -18.63
N SER A 26 2.87 -36.20 -18.97
CA SER A 26 2.75 -36.67 -20.35
C SER A 26 1.84 -35.74 -21.17
N CYS A 27 0.76 -35.25 -20.55
CA CYS A 27 -0.13 -34.26 -21.15
C CYS A 27 0.45 -32.85 -21.11
N HIS A 28 0.98 -32.43 -19.96
CA HIS A 28 1.57 -31.12 -19.67
C HIS A 28 3.09 -31.13 -19.91
N LYS A 29 3.50 -31.67 -21.06
CA LYS A 29 4.91 -31.79 -21.41
C LYS A 29 5.55 -30.40 -21.47
N GLY A 30 6.66 -30.23 -20.75
CA GLY A 30 7.38 -28.96 -20.66
C GLY A 30 6.91 -28.04 -19.51
N ILE A 31 5.94 -28.46 -18.69
CA ILE A 31 5.56 -27.70 -17.49
C ILE A 31 6.73 -27.56 -16.54
N GLU A 32 6.97 -26.34 -16.05
CA GLU A 32 8.09 -26.07 -15.14
C GLU A 32 7.81 -26.61 -13.74
N ALA A 33 8.86 -27.02 -13.02
CA ALA A 33 8.73 -27.32 -11.60
C ALA A 33 8.49 -26.01 -10.82
N PRO A 34 7.55 -25.96 -9.85
CA PRO A 34 7.31 -24.75 -9.07
C PRO A 34 8.55 -24.24 -8.34
N SER A 35 9.31 -25.14 -7.73
CA SER A 35 10.62 -24.88 -7.11
C SER A 35 11.25 -26.20 -6.71
N LYS A 36 12.53 -26.18 -6.35
CA LYS A 36 13.25 -27.37 -5.81
C LYS A 36 12.57 -28.04 -4.62
N ASN A 37 11.86 -27.28 -3.78
CA ASN A 37 11.18 -27.81 -2.59
C ASN A 37 9.74 -28.29 -2.89
N HIS A 38 9.29 -28.15 -4.13
CA HIS A 38 7.95 -28.52 -4.58
C HIS A 38 8.02 -29.53 -5.73
N GLU A 39 9.09 -30.32 -5.80
CA GLU A 39 9.28 -31.42 -6.76
C GLU A 39 8.59 -32.70 -6.24
N PHE A 40 7.28 -32.62 -6.07
CA PHE A 40 6.43 -33.75 -5.71
C PHE A 40 5.26 -33.90 -6.71
N ALA A 41 4.40 -34.91 -6.54
CA ALA A 41 3.35 -35.20 -7.51
C ALA A 41 2.37 -34.03 -7.68
N CYS A 42 1.91 -33.77 -8.91
CA CYS A 42 1.03 -32.64 -9.23
C CYS A 42 -0.25 -32.63 -8.37
N ILE A 43 -0.75 -33.82 -8.05
CA ILE A 43 -1.98 -34.05 -7.27
C ILE A 43 -1.87 -33.59 -5.82
N GLU A 44 -0.68 -33.44 -5.26
CA GLU A 44 -0.50 -32.93 -3.89
C GLU A 44 -0.97 -31.48 -3.75
N CYS A 45 -0.79 -30.68 -4.82
CA CYS A 45 -1.32 -29.33 -4.89
C CYS A 45 -2.68 -29.29 -5.58
N HIS A 46 -2.80 -29.97 -6.73
CA HIS A 46 -3.93 -29.79 -7.62
C HIS A 46 -5.06 -30.79 -7.40
N GLY A 47 -4.86 -31.88 -6.65
CA GLY A 47 -5.80 -33.01 -6.63
C GLY A 47 -5.97 -33.65 -8.01
N GLY A 48 -7.11 -34.30 -8.24
CA GLY A 48 -7.41 -34.99 -9.49
C GLY A 48 -6.88 -36.43 -9.54
N ASP A 49 -6.87 -37.01 -10.74
CA ASP A 49 -6.44 -38.40 -11.00
C ASP A 49 -5.20 -38.39 -11.90
N ASN A 50 -4.05 -38.79 -11.34
CA ASN A 50 -2.75 -38.85 -12.03
C ASN A 50 -2.54 -40.12 -12.85
N THR A 51 -3.54 -41.00 -12.94
CA THR A 51 -3.51 -42.25 -13.71
C THR A 51 -4.41 -42.19 -14.95
N ALA A 52 -5.38 -41.28 -14.97
CA ALA A 52 -6.28 -41.11 -16.09
C ALA A 52 -5.59 -40.45 -17.31
N GLU A 53 -5.86 -40.97 -18.50
CA GLU A 53 -5.36 -40.41 -19.77
C GLU A 53 -6.33 -39.37 -20.38
N LYS A 54 -7.61 -39.42 -20.00
CA LYS A 54 -8.63 -38.48 -20.48
C LYS A 54 -8.66 -37.25 -19.59
N LYS A 55 -8.46 -36.07 -20.19
CA LYS A 55 -8.46 -34.76 -19.52
C LYS A 55 -9.59 -34.58 -18.51
N ASP A 56 -10.83 -34.84 -18.91
CA ASP A 56 -11.98 -34.58 -18.03
C ASP A 56 -12.06 -35.54 -16.84
N VAL A 57 -11.46 -36.72 -16.95
CA VAL A 57 -11.31 -37.67 -15.84
C VAL A 57 -10.14 -37.25 -14.94
N ALA A 58 -8.97 -36.97 -15.54
CA ALA A 58 -7.77 -36.55 -14.82
C ALA A 58 -7.98 -35.27 -14.01
N HIS A 59 -8.72 -34.30 -14.56
CA HIS A 59 -9.01 -33.02 -13.90
C HIS A 59 -10.22 -33.06 -12.98
N LYS A 60 -10.95 -34.19 -12.92
CA LYS A 60 -12.13 -34.31 -12.05
C LYS A 60 -11.67 -34.27 -10.59
N GLY A 61 -12.24 -33.35 -9.81
CA GLY A 61 -11.93 -33.22 -8.39
C GLY A 61 -10.65 -32.42 -8.08
N MET A 62 -10.10 -31.70 -9.07
CA MET A 62 -8.99 -30.79 -8.79
C MET A 62 -9.35 -29.73 -7.75
N HIS A 63 -8.43 -29.47 -6.84
CA HIS A 63 -8.52 -28.41 -5.84
C HIS A 63 -8.30 -27.05 -6.50
N GLY A 64 -9.35 -26.20 -6.52
CA GLY A 64 -9.28 -24.84 -7.07
C GLY A 64 -9.05 -24.80 -8.59
N GLY A 65 -9.22 -25.95 -9.27
CA GLY A 65 -8.94 -26.09 -10.70
C GLY A 65 -7.50 -25.73 -11.02
N ARG A 66 -7.31 -24.63 -11.78
CA ARG A 66 -5.98 -24.15 -12.16
C ARG A 66 -5.22 -23.42 -11.05
N ASN A 67 -5.91 -22.97 -9.99
CA ASN A 67 -5.30 -22.25 -8.88
C ASN A 67 -5.50 -23.02 -7.56
N PRO A 68 -4.55 -23.87 -7.16
CA PRO A 68 -4.66 -24.61 -5.92
C PRO A 68 -4.49 -23.74 -4.68
N SER A 69 -4.03 -22.49 -4.80
CA SER A 69 -3.96 -21.56 -3.66
C SER A 69 -5.22 -20.72 -3.48
N ASP A 70 -6.30 -21.00 -4.22
CA ASP A 70 -7.56 -20.30 -4.04
C ASP A 70 -8.06 -20.44 -2.60
N PRO A 71 -8.52 -19.36 -1.95
CA PRO A 71 -9.01 -19.40 -0.57
C PRO A 71 -10.13 -20.42 -0.28
N ALA A 72 -10.83 -20.91 -1.29
CA ALA A 72 -11.81 -21.98 -1.14
C ALA A 72 -11.18 -23.37 -0.88
N VAL A 73 -9.90 -23.56 -1.21
CA VAL A 73 -9.20 -24.86 -1.13
C VAL A 73 -7.82 -24.81 -0.50
N TRP A 74 -7.26 -23.63 -0.25
CA TRP A 74 -5.89 -23.46 0.25
C TRP A 74 -5.55 -24.21 1.54
N ASP A 75 -6.55 -24.55 2.37
CA ASP A 75 -6.40 -25.37 3.58
C ASP A 75 -6.05 -26.82 3.23
N LYS A 76 -6.55 -27.30 2.09
CA LYS A 76 -6.31 -28.67 1.57
C LYS A 76 -5.06 -28.77 0.70
N THR A 77 -4.38 -27.66 0.43
CA THR A 77 -3.25 -27.59 -0.51
C THR A 77 -2.04 -26.97 0.19
N CYS A 78 -1.87 -25.66 0.12
CA CYS A 78 -0.77 -24.92 0.74
C CYS A 78 -0.75 -25.12 2.27
N GLY A 79 -1.92 -25.14 2.91
CA GLY A 79 -2.10 -25.28 4.35
C GLY A 79 -1.55 -26.58 4.94
N ASN A 80 -1.59 -27.68 4.18
CA ASN A 80 -1.07 -28.98 4.62
C ASN A 80 0.41 -28.91 5.03
N CYS A 81 1.20 -28.04 4.39
CA CYS A 81 2.63 -27.86 4.66
C CYS A 81 2.96 -26.49 5.29
N HIS A 82 2.16 -25.47 5.02
CA HIS A 82 2.41 -24.07 5.41
C HIS A 82 1.32 -23.51 6.32
N GLN A 83 0.81 -24.32 7.25
CA GLN A 83 -0.26 -23.94 8.17
C GLN A 83 0.03 -22.63 8.90
N TYR A 84 1.25 -22.45 9.40
CA TYR A 84 1.65 -21.23 10.10
C TYR A 84 1.55 -19.96 9.22
N GLN A 85 1.93 -20.05 7.95
CA GLN A 85 1.78 -18.92 7.02
C GLN A 85 0.31 -18.70 6.67
N LEU A 86 -0.46 -19.79 6.49
CA LEU A 86 -1.88 -19.72 6.17
C LEU A 86 -2.69 -19.02 7.28
N ASP A 87 -2.45 -19.38 8.54
CA ASP A 87 -3.12 -18.77 9.69
C ASP A 87 -2.88 -17.26 9.75
N ARG A 88 -1.67 -16.81 9.39
CA ARG A 88 -1.33 -15.39 9.33
C ARG A 88 -1.98 -14.69 8.12
N VAL A 89 -1.93 -15.31 6.94
CA VAL A 89 -2.46 -14.71 5.69
C VAL A 89 -3.96 -14.46 5.82
N LYS A 90 -4.69 -15.39 6.46
CA LYS A 90 -6.13 -15.29 6.74
C LYS A 90 -6.52 -14.05 7.53
N THR A 91 -5.61 -13.48 8.34
CA THR A 91 -5.90 -12.29 9.15
C THR A 91 -5.33 -11.00 8.57
N THR A 92 -4.60 -11.06 7.44
CA THR A 92 -3.99 -9.88 6.83
C THR A 92 -5.02 -8.87 6.35
N ILE A 93 -4.74 -7.57 6.49
CA ILE A 93 -5.59 -6.56 5.88
C ILE A 93 -5.68 -6.66 4.35
N MET A 94 -4.67 -7.24 3.68
CA MET A 94 -4.73 -7.48 2.24
C MET A 94 -5.74 -8.56 1.83
N PHE A 95 -6.00 -9.53 2.71
CA PHE A 95 -6.99 -10.59 2.50
C PHE A 95 -8.36 -10.30 3.15
N THR A 96 -8.38 -9.65 4.30
CA THR A 96 -9.65 -9.32 4.99
C THR A 96 -10.28 -8.05 4.42
N ASN A 97 -9.43 -7.10 4.00
CA ASN A 97 -9.80 -5.72 3.66
C ASN A 97 -10.66 -5.01 4.73
N THR A 98 -10.69 -5.51 5.97
CA THR A 98 -11.55 -4.99 7.04
C THR A 98 -11.36 -3.49 7.27
N GLY A 99 -10.11 -3.05 7.40
CA GLY A 99 -9.83 -1.63 7.54
C GLY A 99 -10.14 -0.80 6.29
N MET A 100 -10.09 -1.38 5.09
CA MET A 100 -10.50 -0.67 3.87
C MET A 100 -12.01 -0.45 3.85
N ILE A 101 -12.79 -1.49 4.13
CA ILE A 101 -14.25 -1.47 4.17
C ILE A 101 -14.73 -0.48 5.23
N LYS A 102 -14.25 -0.62 6.48
CA LYS A 102 -14.57 0.30 7.59
C LYS A 102 -14.33 1.77 7.23
N ASN A 103 -13.16 2.08 6.67
CA ASN A 103 -12.81 3.48 6.37
C ASN A 103 -13.64 4.05 5.22
N MET A 104 -14.04 3.22 4.25
CA MET A 104 -14.93 3.62 3.18
C MET A 104 -16.35 3.86 3.69
N GLN A 105 -16.93 2.94 4.48
CA GLN A 105 -18.23 3.14 5.14
C GLN A 105 -18.23 4.44 5.97
N LYS A 106 -17.20 4.67 6.78
CA LYS A 106 -17.03 5.94 7.52
C LYS A 106 -16.98 7.16 6.60
N ALA A 107 -16.31 7.04 5.44
CA ALA A 107 -16.21 8.12 4.48
C ALA A 107 -17.53 8.36 3.72
N TRP A 108 -18.47 7.44 3.73
CA TRP A 108 -19.77 7.55 3.07
C TRP A 108 -20.93 7.74 4.05
N ASP A 109 -20.63 7.88 5.35
CA ASP A 109 -21.62 8.01 6.43
C ASP A 109 -22.47 6.75 6.65
N ASP A 110 -21.96 5.59 6.24
CA ASP A 110 -22.63 4.27 6.28
C ASP A 110 -22.07 3.37 7.41
N PHE A 111 -21.17 3.86 8.27
CA PHE A 111 -20.54 3.03 9.31
C PHE A 111 -21.31 3.05 10.63
N GLU A 112 -22.03 1.96 10.91
CA GLU A 112 -22.86 1.80 12.12
C GLU A 112 -22.16 1.10 13.30
N GLY A 113 -20.84 0.91 13.23
CA GLY A 113 -20.06 0.26 14.30
C GLY A 113 -19.78 -1.22 14.08
N GLU A 114 -20.42 -1.86 13.10
CA GLU A 114 -20.11 -3.25 12.71
C GLU A 114 -18.91 -3.32 11.76
N LEU A 115 -18.00 -4.28 12.00
CA LEU A 115 -16.90 -4.57 11.09
C LEU A 115 -17.30 -5.62 10.07
N TYR A 116 -16.80 -5.45 8.84
CA TYR A 116 -16.95 -6.41 7.76
C TYR A 116 -15.59 -6.85 7.22
N ALA A 117 -15.57 -8.03 6.61
CA ALA A 117 -14.44 -8.58 5.89
C ALA A 117 -14.89 -9.15 4.54
N THR A 118 -13.94 -9.55 3.70
CA THR A 118 -14.26 -10.15 2.40
C THR A 118 -14.92 -11.52 2.50
N LYS A 119 -14.70 -12.24 3.60
CA LYS A 119 -15.26 -13.54 3.94
C LYS A 119 -15.52 -13.58 5.44
N ASP A 120 -16.18 -14.63 5.92
CA ASP A 120 -16.28 -14.91 7.36
C ASP A 120 -14.90 -15.10 7.96
N ILE A 121 -14.60 -14.31 9.00
CA ILE A 121 -13.32 -14.38 9.68
C ILE A 121 -13.55 -14.41 11.18
N VAL A 122 -12.86 -15.33 11.82
CA VAL A 122 -12.70 -15.38 13.27
C VAL A 122 -11.41 -14.64 13.61
N SER A 123 -11.47 -13.70 14.55
CA SER A 123 -10.30 -13.02 15.08
C SER A 123 -10.32 -12.96 16.61
N TYR A 124 -9.29 -12.35 17.18
CA TYR A 124 -9.08 -12.20 18.61
C TYR A 124 -8.78 -10.75 18.91
N ASP A 125 -9.42 -10.20 19.94
CA ASP A 125 -9.16 -8.84 20.39
C ASP A 125 -7.85 -8.75 21.19
N ALA A 126 -7.51 -7.56 21.69
CA ALA A 126 -6.30 -7.34 22.48
C ALA A 126 -6.25 -8.12 23.80
N LYS A 127 -7.39 -8.62 24.29
CA LYS A 127 -7.50 -9.48 25.48
C LYS A 127 -7.46 -10.97 25.13
N GLY A 128 -7.42 -11.32 23.85
CA GLY A 128 -7.51 -12.68 23.36
C GLY A 128 -8.94 -13.23 23.30
N GLU A 129 -9.95 -12.37 23.43
CA GLU A 129 -11.35 -12.77 23.31
C GLU A 129 -11.70 -12.94 21.83
N LYS A 130 -12.32 -14.08 21.49
CA LYS A 130 -12.70 -14.41 20.13
C LYS A 130 -13.88 -13.53 19.69
N PHE A 131 -13.79 -12.95 18.50
CA PHE A 131 -14.90 -12.26 17.84
C PHE A 131 -14.98 -12.62 16.36
N ASP A 132 -16.20 -12.62 15.82
CA ASP A 132 -16.47 -12.94 14.43
C ASP A 132 -16.71 -11.65 13.62
N ILE A 133 -16.21 -11.62 12.39
CA ILE A 133 -16.38 -10.53 11.44
C ILE A 133 -17.21 -11.05 10.27
N LYS A 134 -18.33 -10.36 9.99
CA LYS A 134 -19.28 -10.73 8.95
C LYS A 134 -18.72 -10.47 7.54
N PRO A 135 -19.15 -11.23 6.51
CA PRO A 135 -18.74 -11.02 5.15
C PRO A 135 -19.51 -9.83 4.54
N ILE A 136 -18.81 -8.99 3.80
CA ILE A 136 -19.37 -7.82 3.09
C ILE A 136 -20.26 -8.21 1.90
N ALA A 137 -20.31 -9.51 1.55
CA ALA A 137 -21.20 -10.04 0.52
C ALA A 137 -22.67 -9.71 0.79
N GLY A 138 -23.07 -9.69 2.07
CA GLY A 138 -24.43 -9.36 2.52
C GLY A 138 -24.67 -7.88 2.85
N GLY A 139 -23.68 -7.00 2.66
CA GLY A 139 -23.87 -5.57 2.90
C GLY A 139 -24.78 -4.94 1.85
N GLU A 140 -25.72 -4.09 2.26
CA GLU A 140 -26.68 -3.46 1.34
C GLU A 140 -26.47 -1.95 1.21
N GLU A 141 -25.58 -1.38 2.05
CA GLU A 141 -25.27 0.03 2.00
C GLU A 141 -24.49 0.40 0.75
N MET A 142 -24.58 1.67 0.35
CA MET A 142 -24.00 2.14 -0.90
C MET A 142 -22.47 2.04 -0.91
N ALA A 143 -21.82 2.30 0.23
CA ALA A 143 -20.40 2.04 0.40
C ALA A 143 -20.07 0.56 0.14
N ASP A 144 -20.88 -0.37 0.64
CA ASP A 144 -20.63 -1.81 0.49
C ASP A 144 -20.70 -2.24 -0.97
N GLU A 145 -21.70 -1.74 -1.71
CA GLU A 145 -21.82 -1.96 -3.15
C GLU A 145 -20.62 -1.41 -3.92
N LEU A 146 -20.17 -0.20 -3.58
CA LEU A 146 -18.96 0.41 -4.17
C LEU A 146 -17.75 -0.49 -3.94
N TYR A 147 -17.56 -0.99 -2.72
CA TYR A 147 -16.45 -1.90 -2.43
C TYR A 147 -16.53 -3.17 -3.27
N ARG A 148 -17.69 -3.84 -3.28
CA ARG A 148 -17.89 -5.11 -3.99
C ARG A 148 -17.71 -5.01 -5.49
N LYS A 149 -18.16 -3.92 -6.12
CA LYS A 149 -18.12 -3.77 -7.59
C LYS A 149 -16.86 -3.06 -8.08
N PHE A 150 -16.36 -2.09 -7.32
CA PHE A 150 -15.33 -1.16 -7.79
C PHE A 150 -13.97 -1.37 -7.12
N CYS A 151 -13.92 -1.46 -5.79
CA CYS A 151 -12.65 -1.46 -5.04
C CYS A 151 -12.03 -2.85 -4.91
N SER A 152 -12.85 -3.87 -4.69
CA SER A 152 -12.40 -5.25 -4.47
C SER A 152 -11.79 -5.88 -5.71
N ALA A 153 -11.89 -5.27 -6.90
CA ALA A 153 -11.27 -5.74 -8.14
C ALA A 153 -9.75 -6.04 -8.04
N CYS A 154 -9.03 -5.49 -7.06
CA CYS A 154 -7.59 -5.74 -6.85
C CYS A 154 -7.28 -6.68 -5.67
N HIS A 155 -8.32 -7.27 -5.05
CA HIS A 155 -8.22 -8.03 -3.83
C HIS A 155 -7.63 -9.44 -4.07
N VAL A 156 -6.84 -9.95 -3.14
CA VAL A 156 -6.17 -11.26 -3.28
C VAL A 156 -7.09 -12.46 -3.02
N GLY A 157 -8.36 -12.22 -2.71
CA GLY A 157 -9.35 -13.27 -2.42
C GLY A 157 -9.91 -13.99 -3.65
N PHE A 158 -9.64 -13.51 -4.87
CA PHE A 158 -10.11 -14.11 -6.12
C PHE A 158 -9.11 -13.88 -7.27
N ASP A 159 -9.30 -14.63 -8.35
CA ASP A 159 -8.49 -14.52 -9.56
C ASP A 159 -8.94 -13.36 -10.44
N ARG A 160 -8.04 -12.42 -10.72
CA ARG A 160 -8.27 -11.38 -11.73
C ARG A 160 -7.80 -11.83 -13.09
N MET A 161 -8.79 -12.12 -13.93
CA MET A 161 -8.60 -12.80 -15.21
C MET A 161 -8.63 -11.89 -16.43
N LYS A 162 -8.89 -10.59 -16.20
CA LYS A 162 -9.07 -9.59 -17.24
C LYS A 162 -8.25 -8.33 -16.94
N GLY A 163 -7.84 -7.66 -18.00
CA GLY A 163 -7.22 -6.34 -17.96
C GLY A 163 -5.71 -6.36 -18.25
N TYR A 164 -5.16 -5.26 -18.75
CA TYR A 164 -3.73 -5.18 -19.04
C TYR A 164 -2.93 -4.87 -17.76
N ARG A 165 -1.96 -5.71 -17.40
CA ARG A 165 -1.11 -5.62 -16.19
C ARG A 165 -1.87 -5.64 -14.87
N ALA A 166 -3.05 -6.23 -14.88
CA ALA A 166 -3.89 -6.40 -13.71
C ALA A 166 -4.13 -7.87 -13.34
N HIS A 167 -3.61 -8.82 -14.14
CA HIS A 167 -3.81 -10.23 -13.88
C HIS A 167 -3.11 -10.68 -12.61
N HIS A 168 -3.83 -11.39 -11.75
CA HIS A 168 -3.29 -12.06 -10.58
C HIS A 168 -4.16 -13.26 -10.21
N SER A 169 -3.54 -14.25 -9.57
CA SER A 169 -4.25 -15.35 -8.91
C SER A 169 -4.77 -14.92 -7.53
N ALA A 170 -5.62 -15.74 -6.94
CA ALA A 170 -6.08 -15.65 -5.56
C ALA A 170 -5.10 -16.34 -4.60
N GLY A 171 -5.15 -15.92 -3.33
CA GLY A 171 -4.41 -16.52 -2.22
C GLY A 171 -2.89 -16.40 -2.37
N CYS A 172 -2.16 -17.45 -2.00
CA CYS A 172 -0.69 -17.45 -2.00
C CYS A 172 -0.10 -17.13 -3.39
N ALA A 173 -0.74 -17.62 -4.46
CA ALA A 173 -0.28 -17.40 -5.82
C ALA A 173 -0.43 -15.95 -6.31
N ALA A 174 -1.24 -15.13 -5.64
CA ALA A 174 -1.34 -13.69 -5.92
C ALA A 174 0.05 -13.03 -5.88
N CYS A 175 0.89 -13.46 -4.94
CA CYS A 175 2.25 -12.94 -4.75
C CYS A 175 3.33 -13.87 -5.31
N HIS A 176 3.16 -15.16 -5.12
CA HIS A 176 4.19 -16.15 -5.43
C HIS A 176 4.18 -16.61 -6.89
N TYR A 177 3.27 -16.14 -7.74
CA TYR A 177 3.29 -16.43 -9.18
C TYR A 177 3.24 -15.16 -10.02
N SER A 178 4.18 -15.04 -10.94
CA SER A 178 4.22 -13.91 -11.87
C SER A 178 3.20 -14.08 -12.98
N HIS A 179 2.66 -12.98 -13.48
CA HIS A 179 1.71 -12.95 -14.57
C HIS A 179 2.25 -12.03 -15.67
N ASP A 180 2.10 -12.46 -16.93
CA ASP A 180 2.39 -11.59 -18.05
C ASP A 180 1.44 -10.37 -18.09
N LYS A 181 1.87 -9.28 -18.74
CA LYS A 181 1.05 -8.07 -18.90
C LYS A 181 -0.31 -8.37 -19.53
N SER A 182 -0.37 -9.33 -20.45
CA SER A 182 -1.60 -9.78 -21.11
C SER A 182 -2.23 -11.02 -20.47
N GLY A 183 -1.67 -11.53 -19.37
CA GLY A 183 -2.14 -12.71 -18.66
C GLY A 183 -1.85 -14.02 -19.39
N LYS A 184 -0.90 -14.03 -20.33
CA LYS A 184 -0.51 -15.23 -21.08
C LYS A 184 0.49 -16.07 -20.31
N TYR A 185 0.34 -17.40 -20.40
CA TYR A 185 1.38 -18.36 -20.07
C TYR A 185 2.45 -18.34 -21.17
N LEU A 186 3.68 -18.07 -20.77
CA LEU A 186 4.87 -17.93 -21.61
C LEU A 186 5.89 -19.06 -21.35
N GLY A 187 5.53 -20.04 -20.52
CA GLY A 187 6.32 -21.23 -20.26
C GLY A 187 6.29 -22.25 -21.39
N GLU A 188 6.86 -23.41 -21.13
CA GLU A 188 7.09 -24.47 -22.13
C GLU A 188 6.07 -25.61 -22.10
N ASP A 189 5.08 -25.58 -21.20
CA ASP A 189 3.93 -26.50 -21.23
C ASP A 189 3.20 -26.42 -22.58
N GLU A 190 3.30 -27.48 -23.38
CA GLU A 190 2.72 -27.58 -24.72
C GLU A 190 1.19 -27.37 -24.75
N LYS A 191 0.47 -27.62 -23.64
CA LYS A 191 -0.99 -27.41 -23.54
C LYS A 191 -1.36 -26.03 -23.07
N LEU A 192 -0.48 -25.34 -22.33
CA LEU A 192 -0.76 -24.01 -21.79
C LEU A 192 -0.12 -22.88 -22.58
N LYS A 193 0.91 -23.16 -23.39
CA LYS A 193 1.65 -22.16 -24.16
C LYS A 193 0.73 -21.21 -24.93
N GLY A 194 0.85 -19.92 -24.63
CA GLY A 194 0.06 -18.84 -25.25
C GLY A 194 -1.38 -18.70 -24.75
N LYS A 195 -1.89 -19.64 -23.93
CA LYS A 195 -3.20 -19.47 -23.29
C LYS A 195 -3.14 -18.31 -22.31
N LYS A 196 -4.22 -17.52 -22.32
CA LYS A 196 -4.42 -16.45 -21.34
C LYS A 196 -4.86 -17.06 -20.02
N THR A 197 -4.97 -16.22 -18.99
CA THR A 197 -5.65 -16.58 -17.76
C THR A 197 -4.83 -17.55 -16.88
N TYR A 198 -3.51 -17.53 -17.01
CA TYR A 198 -2.59 -18.32 -16.17
C TYR A 198 -1.42 -17.43 -15.73
N ALA A 199 -0.66 -17.91 -14.75
CA ALA A 199 0.65 -17.38 -14.45
C ALA A 199 1.54 -17.41 -15.71
N LYS A 200 2.56 -16.56 -15.74
CA LYS A 200 3.52 -16.45 -16.85
C LYS A 200 4.27 -17.77 -17.05
N THR A 201 4.59 -18.47 -15.98
CA THR A 201 5.23 -19.80 -15.96
C THR A 201 4.66 -20.57 -14.77
N HIS A 202 4.95 -21.86 -14.66
CA HIS A 202 4.60 -22.64 -13.47
C HIS A 202 5.63 -22.50 -12.33
N GLU A 203 6.69 -21.71 -12.54
CA GLU A 203 7.71 -21.42 -11.52
C GLU A 203 7.19 -20.43 -10.46
N MET A 204 7.46 -20.76 -9.20
CA MET A 204 7.08 -19.97 -8.04
C MET A 204 8.17 -18.93 -7.70
N ASN A 205 7.76 -17.69 -7.48
CA ASN A 205 8.59 -16.63 -6.92
C ASN A 205 8.71 -16.78 -5.41
N ILE A 206 9.81 -17.38 -4.92
CA ILE A 206 10.09 -17.47 -3.48
C ILE A 206 10.19 -16.07 -2.85
N LEU A 207 10.84 -15.14 -3.56
CA LEU A 207 10.93 -13.73 -3.22
C LEU A 207 10.28 -12.91 -4.35
N PRO A 208 9.04 -12.41 -4.16
CA PRO A 208 8.35 -11.62 -5.17
C PRO A 208 9.12 -10.34 -5.53
N GLY A 209 9.17 -10.01 -6.81
CA GLY A 209 9.67 -8.72 -7.29
C GLY A 209 8.59 -7.63 -7.27
N ASP A 210 8.99 -6.39 -7.52
CA ASP A 210 8.08 -5.21 -7.50
C ASP A 210 6.90 -5.31 -8.47
N ASP A 211 7.04 -6.08 -9.56
CA ASP A 211 6.00 -6.22 -10.58
C ASP A 211 4.72 -6.86 -10.03
N VAL A 212 4.86 -7.69 -8.99
CA VAL A 212 3.74 -8.32 -8.28
C VAL A 212 2.95 -7.24 -7.53
N CYS A 213 3.63 -6.42 -6.73
CA CYS A 213 3.01 -5.33 -5.96
C CYS A 213 2.36 -4.29 -6.89
N LEU A 214 3.03 -3.98 -8.02
CA LEU A 214 2.55 -3.02 -9.00
C LEU A 214 1.18 -3.39 -9.59
N ARG A 215 0.79 -4.67 -9.69
CA ARG A 215 -0.50 -5.10 -10.27
C ARG A 215 -1.71 -4.52 -9.53
N CYS A 216 -1.60 -4.35 -8.22
CA CYS A 216 -2.67 -3.80 -7.37
C CYS A 216 -2.35 -2.36 -6.95
N HIS A 217 -1.11 -2.08 -6.53
CA HIS A 217 -0.71 -0.76 -6.00
C HIS A 217 -0.43 0.31 -7.07
N ASN A 218 -0.76 0.05 -8.34
CA ASN A 218 -0.79 1.08 -9.39
C ASN A 218 -2.05 1.97 -9.38
N ARG A 219 -3.08 1.61 -8.61
CA ARG A 219 -4.35 2.37 -8.50
C ARG A 219 -4.65 2.77 -7.05
N SER A 220 -4.43 1.89 -6.08
CA SER A 220 -4.60 2.18 -4.65
C SER A 220 -3.51 3.12 -4.13
N GLY A 221 -3.75 4.43 -4.15
CA GLY A 221 -2.78 5.47 -3.76
C GLY A 221 -1.59 5.65 -4.73
N ARG A 222 -1.53 4.85 -5.80
CA ARG A 222 -0.46 4.87 -6.83
C ARG A 222 0.95 4.65 -6.23
N ILE A 223 1.04 4.00 -5.07
CA ILE A 223 2.27 3.81 -4.30
C ILE A 223 3.37 3.14 -5.12
N ALA A 224 3.04 2.08 -5.86
CA ALA A 224 4.04 1.38 -6.67
C ALA A 224 4.53 2.22 -7.85
N LEU A 225 3.69 3.14 -8.37
CA LEU A 225 4.10 4.07 -9.41
C LEU A 225 5.03 5.13 -8.83
N SER A 226 4.61 5.81 -7.76
CA SER A 226 5.40 6.89 -7.15
C SER A 226 6.77 6.40 -6.68
N TYR A 227 6.84 5.19 -6.08
CA TYR A 227 8.09 4.55 -5.68
C TYR A 227 9.04 4.31 -6.86
N ALA A 228 8.48 3.84 -7.97
CA ALA A 228 9.21 3.63 -9.22
C ALA A 228 9.58 4.91 -9.98
N GLY A 229 9.21 6.09 -9.47
CA GLY A 229 9.40 7.35 -10.20
C GLY A 229 8.47 7.48 -11.38
N LYS A 230 7.23 7.05 -11.20
CA LYS A 230 6.18 7.04 -12.21
C LYS A 230 4.89 7.64 -11.66
N TYR A 231 4.03 8.13 -12.53
CA TYR A 231 2.67 8.54 -12.17
C TYR A 231 1.72 8.42 -13.36
N ASP A 232 0.43 8.22 -13.10
CA ASP A 232 -0.64 8.29 -14.09
C ASP A 232 -1.32 9.66 -14.04
N GLY A 233 -1.34 10.39 -15.15
CA GLY A 233 -1.99 11.71 -15.22
C GLY A 233 -3.44 11.64 -15.72
N ASN A 234 -4.25 12.65 -15.38
CA ASN A 234 -5.41 13.03 -16.18
C ASN A 234 -4.91 13.87 -17.37
N ASN A 235 -4.28 13.21 -18.32
CA ASN A 235 -3.46 13.86 -19.35
C ASN A 235 -3.98 13.59 -20.77
N SER A 236 -5.24 13.18 -20.90
CA SER A 236 -5.88 12.80 -22.17
C SER A 236 -5.04 11.83 -23.00
N LEU A 237 -4.33 10.91 -22.33
CA LEU A 237 -3.47 9.89 -22.94
C LEU A 237 -2.22 10.42 -23.67
N VAL A 238 -1.78 11.64 -23.30
CA VAL A 238 -0.57 12.31 -23.84
C VAL A 238 0.58 12.23 -22.81
N PRO A 239 1.87 12.07 -23.22
CA PRO A 239 2.37 11.95 -24.60
C PRO A 239 1.94 10.66 -25.28
N VAL A 240 2.04 10.64 -26.60
CA VAL A 240 1.82 9.45 -27.43
C VAL A 240 3.16 8.78 -27.75
N ASN A 241 3.13 7.47 -27.98
CA ASN A 241 4.19 6.70 -28.61
C ASN A 241 3.71 6.28 -30.01
N GLY A 242 4.13 7.01 -31.04
CA GLY A 242 3.53 6.89 -32.37
C GLY A 242 2.06 7.31 -32.35
N ILE A 243 1.17 6.43 -32.80
CA ILE A 243 -0.30 6.66 -32.80
C ILE A 243 -1.00 6.15 -31.53
N TYR A 244 -0.27 5.54 -30.59
CA TYR A 244 -0.84 4.98 -29.36
C TYR A 244 -0.48 5.84 -28.14
N PRO A 245 -1.32 5.87 -27.09
CA PRO A 245 -0.94 6.45 -25.80
C PRO A 245 0.39 5.90 -25.27
N GLY A 246 1.26 6.75 -24.71
CA GLY A 246 2.61 6.34 -24.31
C GLY A 246 3.30 7.25 -23.29
N PRO A 247 4.59 7.00 -22.97
CA PRO A 247 5.46 5.93 -23.46
C PRO A 247 5.12 4.52 -22.94
N GLU A 248 4.31 4.40 -21.88
CA GLU A 248 3.92 3.11 -21.29
C GLU A 248 2.44 3.13 -20.86
N LEU A 249 1.68 2.10 -21.23
CA LEU A 249 0.29 1.92 -20.81
C LEU A 249 0.16 1.02 -19.57
N ILE A 250 -0.91 1.27 -18.81
CA ILE A 250 -1.31 0.46 -17.65
C ILE A 250 -2.85 0.26 -17.61
N SER A 251 -3.29 -0.65 -16.73
CA SER A 251 -4.70 -0.98 -16.52
C SER A 251 -5.60 0.26 -16.39
N GLY A 252 -6.78 0.19 -17.03
CA GLY A 252 -7.77 1.27 -17.04
C GLY A 252 -7.56 2.31 -18.14
N VAL A 253 -6.83 1.98 -19.21
CA VAL A 253 -6.47 2.90 -20.31
C VAL A 253 -5.84 4.17 -19.75
N ARG A 254 -4.73 4.01 -19.03
CA ARG A 254 -3.94 5.13 -18.49
C ARG A 254 -2.53 5.05 -19.03
N ASN A 255 -1.93 6.18 -19.37
CA ASN A 255 -0.51 6.27 -19.72
C ASN A 255 0.31 6.76 -18.54
N ILE A 256 1.52 6.22 -18.44
CA ILE A 256 2.47 6.50 -17.38
C ILE A 256 3.44 7.59 -17.84
N ARG A 257 3.67 8.57 -16.96
CA ARG A 257 4.74 9.56 -17.08
C ARG A 257 5.81 9.30 -16.02
N HIS A 258 7.01 9.80 -16.27
CA HIS A 258 8.16 9.64 -15.38
C HIS A 258 8.31 10.85 -14.46
N THR A 259 8.84 10.59 -13.27
CA THR A 259 9.24 11.54 -12.25
C THR A 259 10.45 11.02 -11.49
N ALA A 260 10.95 11.73 -10.48
CA ALA A 260 12.01 11.24 -9.61
C ALA A 260 11.54 9.98 -8.87
N ALA A 261 12.29 8.89 -8.97
CA ALA A 261 12.05 7.70 -8.16
C ALA A 261 12.53 7.90 -6.72
N ASP A 262 11.94 7.12 -5.82
CA ASP A 262 12.35 7.06 -4.43
C ASP A 262 13.86 6.79 -4.31
N ILE A 263 14.53 7.43 -3.36
CA ILE A 263 15.97 7.23 -3.11
C ILE A 263 16.29 5.76 -2.81
N HIS A 264 15.43 5.05 -2.09
CA HIS A 264 15.58 3.64 -1.77
C HIS A 264 15.46 2.78 -3.03
N LYS A 265 14.48 3.10 -3.89
CA LYS A 265 14.34 2.43 -5.20
C LYS A 265 15.59 2.61 -6.05
N ARG A 266 16.14 3.82 -6.10
CA ARG A 266 17.39 4.12 -6.83
C ARG A 266 18.61 3.43 -6.23
N ALA A 267 18.60 3.13 -4.93
CA ALA A 267 19.66 2.32 -4.29
C ALA A 267 19.58 0.82 -4.64
N GLY A 268 18.44 0.39 -5.20
CA GLY A 268 18.16 -0.98 -5.64
C GLY A 268 17.12 -1.70 -4.79
N MET A 269 16.50 -1.03 -3.81
CA MET A 269 15.47 -1.65 -2.97
C MET A 269 14.19 -1.94 -3.75
N GLU A 270 13.57 -3.05 -3.40
CA GLU A 270 12.24 -3.50 -3.81
C GLU A 270 11.27 -3.43 -2.63
N CYS A 271 9.97 -3.58 -2.90
CA CYS A 271 8.92 -3.47 -1.88
C CYS A 271 9.18 -4.39 -0.68
N ILE A 272 9.67 -5.61 -0.94
CA ILE A 272 9.95 -6.61 0.09
C ILE A 272 11.20 -6.29 0.93
N ASP A 273 12.08 -5.38 0.50
CA ASP A 273 13.26 -5.01 1.28
C ASP A 273 12.91 -4.09 2.44
N CYS A 274 11.85 -3.31 2.28
CA CYS A 274 11.15 -2.67 3.39
C CYS A 274 10.16 -3.67 3.98
N HIS A 275 9.04 -3.94 3.31
CA HIS A 275 7.91 -4.65 3.90
C HIS A 275 8.25 -6.07 4.36
N THR A 276 8.08 -6.33 5.65
CA THR A 276 8.41 -7.63 6.25
C THR A 276 7.38 -8.71 5.87
N SER A 277 7.72 -9.98 6.11
CA SER A 277 6.74 -11.06 5.97
C SER A 277 5.54 -10.87 6.90
N ARG A 278 5.70 -10.18 8.04
CA ARG A 278 4.61 -9.90 9.00
C ARG A 278 3.69 -8.81 8.51
N GLU A 279 4.22 -7.81 7.82
CA GLU A 279 3.38 -6.80 7.18
C GLU A 279 2.63 -7.37 5.98
N LEU A 280 3.27 -8.20 5.17
CA LEU A 280 2.68 -8.72 3.93
C LEU A 280 1.78 -9.94 4.17
N MET A 281 2.28 -10.94 4.88
CA MET A 281 1.56 -12.19 5.15
C MET A 281 0.83 -12.17 6.50
N GLY A 282 0.94 -11.09 7.28
CA GLY A 282 0.21 -10.91 8.54
C GLY A 282 1.01 -11.39 9.72
N ASP A 283 0.57 -11.02 10.92
CA ASP A 283 1.15 -11.43 12.20
C ASP A 283 0.16 -12.25 13.06
N GLY A 284 -0.96 -12.66 12.47
CA GLY A 284 -2.01 -13.45 13.14
C GLY A 284 -3.14 -12.61 13.73
N TYR A 285 -3.07 -11.28 13.63
CA TYR A 285 -4.12 -10.37 14.09
C TYR A 285 -4.86 -9.72 12.93
N VAL A 286 -6.16 -9.46 13.10
CA VAL A 286 -6.94 -8.63 12.18
C VAL A 286 -6.85 -7.18 12.61
N TYR A 287 -6.61 -6.30 11.64
CA TYR A 287 -6.51 -4.88 11.89
C TYR A 287 -7.65 -4.10 11.22
N GLU A 288 -8.29 -3.24 12.00
CA GLU A 288 -9.25 -2.25 11.51
C GLU A 288 -8.58 -1.11 10.71
N ASN A 289 -7.24 -1.07 10.68
CA ASN A 289 -6.48 -0.06 9.97
C ASN A 289 -5.10 -0.57 9.56
N MET A 290 -4.69 -0.29 8.32
CA MET A 290 -3.38 -0.64 7.77
C MET A 290 -2.22 -0.12 8.62
N TYR A 291 -2.36 1.06 9.23
CA TYR A 291 -1.32 1.65 10.08
C TYR A 291 -0.97 0.81 11.32
N ASN A 292 -1.88 -0.05 11.77
CA ASN A 292 -1.63 -0.93 12.91
C ASN A 292 -0.92 -2.22 12.48
N GLN A 293 -1.03 -2.62 11.21
CA GLN A 293 -0.35 -3.80 10.68
C GLN A 293 1.12 -3.49 10.36
N VAL A 294 1.40 -2.31 9.79
CA VAL A 294 2.75 -1.84 9.48
C VAL A 294 3.58 -1.68 10.76
N GLU A 295 4.79 -2.23 10.74
CA GLU A 295 5.77 -2.18 11.83
C GLU A 295 7.02 -1.36 11.49
N ILE A 296 7.22 -0.98 10.23
CA ILE A 296 8.42 -0.25 9.81
C ILE A 296 8.16 1.25 9.75
N SER A 297 9.14 2.01 10.22
CA SER A 297 9.24 3.46 10.02
C SER A 297 10.62 3.86 9.49
N CYS A 298 10.75 5.13 9.10
CA CYS A 298 12.05 5.70 8.76
C CYS A 298 13.03 5.59 9.95
N ALA A 299 12.51 5.79 11.17
CA ALA A 299 13.31 5.77 12.40
C ALA A 299 13.81 4.36 12.75
N SER A 300 13.10 3.30 12.34
CA SER A 300 13.57 1.93 12.54
C SER A 300 14.96 1.70 11.91
N CYS A 301 15.27 2.32 10.77
CA CYS A 301 16.56 2.17 10.10
C CYS A 301 17.51 3.36 10.31
N HIS A 302 16.99 4.59 10.32
CA HIS A 302 17.82 5.80 10.36
C HIS A 302 18.02 6.35 11.79
N GLY A 303 17.22 5.90 12.75
CA GLY A 303 17.15 6.50 14.08
C GLY A 303 16.36 7.80 14.10
N THR A 304 16.53 8.56 15.17
CA THR A 304 16.00 9.92 15.35
C THR A 304 17.15 10.91 15.56
N GLY A 305 16.86 12.21 15.69
CA GLY A 305 17.86 13.21 16.04
C GLY A 305 18.64 12.88 17.32
N ASP A 306 18.04 12.11 18.23
CA ASP A 306 18.61 11.81 19.56
C ASP A 306 19.05 10.35 19.73
N LYS A 307 18.48 9.42 18.96
CA LYS A 307 18.65 7.98 19.16
C LYS A 307 19.10 7.28 17.89
N LEU A 308 20.04 6.35 18.04
CA LEU A 308 20.38 5.40 16.97
C LEU A 308 19.28 4.32 16.88
N PRO A 309 19.22 3.57 15.76
CA PRO A 309 18.35 2.40 15.66
C PRO A 309 18.60 1.40 16.78
N GLU A 310 17.51 0.90 17.37
CA GLU A 310 17.55 -0.15 18.39
C GLU A 310 17.96 -1.48 17.77
N THR A 311 18.71 -2.28 18.52
CA THR A 311 19.24 -3.55 18.06
C THR A 311 19.07 -4.66 19.08
N LYS A 312 19.01 -5.90 18.60
CA LYS A 312 19.02 -7.11 19.43
C LYS A 312 19.87 -8.19 18.77
N ARG A 313 20.76 -8.82 19.55
CA ARG A 313 21.56 -9.96 19.09
C ARG A 313 20.70 -11.22 18.98
N ILE A 314 20.92 -12.00 17.92
CA ILE A 314 20.34 -13.34 17.78
C ILE A 314 20.98 -14.28 18.80
N THR A 315 20.16 -14.77 19.74
CA THR A 315 20.57 -15.72 20.80
C THR A 315 19.73 -17.00 20.81
N ALA A 316 18.83 -17.18 19.86
CA ALA A 316 17.98 -18.36 19.75
C ALA A 316 18.06 -18.95 18.34
N GLU A 317 18.16 -20.27 18.24
CA GLU A 317 18.28 -21.00 16.96
C GLU A 317 17.02 -20.88 16.10
N ASN A 318 15.86 -20.62 16.71
CA ASN A 318 14.59 -20.39 16.04
C ASN A 318 14.28 -18.89 15.82
N ALA A 319 15.27 -18.00 15.95
CA ALA A 319 15.04 -16.57 15.74
C ALA A 319 14.58 -16.27 14.30
N PRO A 320 13.58 -15.39 14.10
CA PRO A 320 13.01 -15.11 12.78
C PRO A 320 13.97 -14.81 11.64
N PRO A 321 15.00 -13.97 11.81
CA PRO A 321 15.94 -13.68 10.74
C PRO A 321 16.65 -14.92 10.18
N LEU A 322 16.86 -15.96 10.99
CA LEU A 322 17.55 -17.18 10.56
C LEU A 322 16.72 -17.98 9.55
N TYR A 323 15.44 -18.20 9.83
CA TYR A 323 14.57 -18.96 8.91
C TYR A 323 14.01 -18.09 7.78
N GLU A 324 13.73 -16.80 8.00
CA GLU A 324 13.26 -15.90 6.94
C GLU A 324 14.31 -15.68 5.85
N SER A 325 15.60 -15.64 6.23
CA SER A 325 16.69 -15.42 5.29
C SER A 325 17.15 -16.68 4.55
N ARG A 326 16.55 -17.85 4.80
CA ARG A 326 16.94 -19.13 4.17
C ARG A 326 17.02 -19.04 2.65
N TYR A 327 16.10 -18.30 2.02
CA TYR A 327 16.05 -18.10 0.56
C TYR A 327 16.46 -16.71 0.11
N TYR A 328 17.02 -15.88 1.01
CA TYR A 328 17.67 -14.65 0.59
C TYR A 328 18.95 -15.01 -0.15
N ALA A 329 19.44 -14.09 -0.98
CA ALA A 329 20.72 -14.28 -1.66
C ALA A 329 21.90 -14.38 -0.67
N ARG A 330 21.73 -13.91 0.57
CA ARG A 330 22.65 -14.10 1.68
C ARG A 330 21.86 -14.38 2.95
N GLN A 331 22.26 -15.42 3.67
CA GLN A 331 21.64 -15.85 4.92
C GLN A 331 22.17 -15.03 6.11
N ILE A 332 21.31 -14.82 7.10
CA ILE A 332 21.69 -14.23 8.38
C ILE A 332 22.27 -15.33 9.29
N ALA A 333 23.37 -15.02 9.95
CA ALA A 333 24.04 -15.93 10.86
C ALA A 333 23.56 -15.76 12.32
N TYR A 334 23.65 -16.83 13.10
CA TYR A 334 23.49 -16.77 14.56
C TYR A 334 24.47 -15.75 15.18
N GLY A 335 24.05 -15.04 16.23
CA GLY A 335 24.85 -13.99 16.85
C GLY A 335 24.87 -12.65 16.12
N THR A 336 24.23 -12.52 14.95
CA THR A 336 24.10 -11.22 14.26
C THR A 336 23.30 -10.24 15.12
N GLU A 337 23.73 -8.98 15.16
CA GLU A 337 23.03 -7.88 15.84
C GLU A 337 22.00 -7.26 14.89
N MET A 338 20.73 -7.59 15.07
CA MET A 338 19.64 -7.21 14.16
C MET A 338 18.99 -5.90 14.60
N VAL A 339 18.63 -5.05 13.65
CA VAL A 339 17.81 -3.85 13.92
C VAL A 339 16.38 -4.24 14.25
N LEU A 340 15.73 -3.49 15.13
CA LEU A 340 14.34 -3.72 15.52
C LEU A 340 13.35 -2.83 14.73
N THR A 341 12.19 -3.38 14.41
CA THR A 341 11.03 -2.63 13.88
C THR A 341 10.36 -1.82 15.00
N ASP A 342 9.40 -0.95 14.68
CA ASP A 342 8.63 -0.19 15.67
C ASP A 342 7.82 -1.11 16.62
N LYS A 343 7.55 -2.36 16.20
CA LYS A 343 6.91 -3.40 17.04
C LYS A 343 7.92 -4.25 17.82
N GLY A 344 9.21 -3.93 17.77
CA GLY A 344 10.28 -4.66 18.48
C GLY A 344 10.68 -5.99 17.84
N ASN A 345 10.20 -6.30 16.63
CA ASN A 345 10.60 -7.50 15.90
C ASN A 345 11.97 -7.30 15.24
N MET A 346 12.79 -8.35 15.14
CA MET A 346 14.04 -8.27 14.39
C MET A 346 13.75 -8.11 12.90
N PHE A 347 14.26 -7.04 12.30
CA PHE A 347 14.15 -6.78 10.88
C PHE A 347 15.09 -7.73 10.11
N SER A 348 14.54 -8.74 9.46
CA SER A 348 15.26 -9.92 8.96
C SER A 348 16.38 -9.66 7.94
N ASN A 349 16.48 -8.45 7.40
CA ASN A 349 17.54 -8.04 6.47
C ASN A 349 18.24 -6.73 6.87
N VAL A 350 18.05 -6.24 8.10
CA VAL A 350 18.72 -5.01 8.58
C VAL A 350 19.48 -5.31 9.86
N PHE A 351 20.78 -5.06 9.85
CA PHE A 351 21.66 -5.44 10.94
C PHE A 351 22.78 -4.43 11.16
N LYS A 352 23.35 -4.47 12.35
CA LYS A 352 24.51 -3.70 12.75
C LYS A 352 25.77 -4.56 12.64
N LYS A 353 26.81 -3.99 12.05
CA LYS A 353 28.13 -4.61 11.91
C LYS A 353 29.19 -3.52 11.98
N ASP A 354 30.24 -3.75 12.78
CA ASP A 354 31.39 -2.84 12.91
C ASP A 354 30.98 -1.39 13.23
N GLY A 355 29.97 -1.23 14.10
CA GLY A 355 29.44 0.09 14.49
C GLY A 355 28.54 0.78 13.46
N LYS A 356 28.37 0.18 12.28
CA LYS A 356 27.53 0.70 11.18
C LYS A 356 26.28 -0.13 10.98
N TYR A 357 25.29 0.45 10.32
CA TYR A 357 24.02 -0.20 10.01
C TYR A 357 23.93 -0.51 8.52
N TYR A 358 23.44 -1.71 8.20
CA TYR A 358 23.33 -2.19 6.83
C TYR A 358 21.93 -2.76 6.57
N LEU A 359 21.38 -2.43 5.40
CA LEU A 359 20.26 -3.15 4.80
C LEU A 359 20.81 -4.10 3.74
N MET A 360 20.39 -5.35 3.78
CA MET A 360 20.69 -6.35 2.76
C MET A 360 19.50 -6.48 1.82
N LEU A 361 19.73 -6.27 0.53
CA LEU A 361 18.72 -6.54 -0.50
C LEU A 361 18.43 -8.04 -0.52
N LYS A 362 17.18 -8.45 -0.27
CA LYS A 362 16.80 -9.85 -0.07
C LYS A 362 17.08 -10.70 -1.31
N ARG A 363 16.83 -10.17 -2.50
CA ARG A 363 16.99 -10.89 -3.78
C ARG A 363 18.40 -10.87 -4.36
N SER A 364 19.18 -9.81 -4.13
CA SER A 364 20.54 -9.68 -4.71
C SER A 364 21.67 -9.87 -3.70
N GLY A 365 21.40 -9.77 -2.40
CA GLY A 365 22.39 -9.87 -1.33
C GLY A 365 23.29 -8.64 -1.21
N LYS A 366 23.10 -7.63 -2.07
CA LYS A 366 23.84 -6.37 -1.99
C LYS A 366 23.58 -5.70 -0.64
N LEU A 367 24.66 -5.26 0.01
CA LEU A 367 24.58 -4.49 1.24
C LEU A 367 24.52 -2.99 0.92
N LEU A 368 23.59 -2.30 1.56
CA LEU A 368 23.43 -0.85 1.52
C LEU A 368 23.77 -0.32 2.91
N GLU A 369 24.78 0.52 3.01
CA GLU A 369 25.09 1.23 4.25
C GLU A 369 24.00 2.26 4.55
N ILE A 370 23.48 2.24 5.77
CA ILE A 370 22.41 3.13 6.22
C ILE A 370 23.04 4.32 6.93
N SER A 371 22.74 5.53 6.46
CA SER A 371 23.11 6.75 7.17
C SER A 371 22.17 7.00 8.33
N THR A 372 22.70 7.09 9.55
CA THR A 372 21.93 7.46 10.75
C THR A 372 21.87 8.97 10.93
N ILE A 373 20.78 9.48 11.51
CA ILE A 373 20.53 10.94 11.63
C ILE A 373 20.73 11.49 13.04
N LYS A 374 21.28 10.68 13.96
CA LYS A 374 21.56 11.13 15.31
C LYS A 374 22.59 12.27 15.28
N ASN A 375 22.34 13.33 16.06
CA ASN A 375 23.21 14.50 16.19
C ASN A 375 23.45 15.29 14.90
N THR A 376 22.44 15.37 14.03
CA THR A 376 22.46 16.31 12.90
C THR A 376 21.54 17.49 13.20
N ASP A 377 22.03 18.72 13.01
CA ASP A 377 21.33 19.96 13.32
C ASP A 377 19.97 20.06 12.62
N GLU A 378 19.90 19.62 11.35
CA GLU A 378 18.66 19.70 10.56
C GLU A 378 17.52 18.83 11.11
N HIS A 379 17.84 17.86 11.97
CA HIS A 379 16.87 16.97 12.64
C HIS A 379 16.63 17.32 14.12
N LYS A 380 17.16 18.46 14.57
CA LYS A 380 16.97 19.02 15.94
C LYS A 380 16.25 20.36 15.96
N VAL A 381 15.71 20.80 14.82
CA VAL A 381 14.93 22.04 14.71
C VAL A 381 13.75 22.04 15.69
N TYR A 382 13.76 23.00 16.61
CA TYR A 382 12.73 23.18 17.63
C TYR A 382 11.35 23.34 16.99
N GLY A 383 10.37 22.60 17.53
CA GLY A 383 8.99 22.61 17.04
C GLY A 383 8.75 21.68 15.84
N HIS A 384 9.79 21.01 15.32
CA HIS A 384 9.65 19.98 14.28
C HIS A 384 9.52 18.56 14.85
N ASP A 385 9.52 18.36 16.17
CA ASP A 385 9.46 17.05 16.83
C ASP A 385 8.24 16.21 16.39
N ARG A 386 7.15 16.92 16.09
CA ARG A 386 5.89 16.32 15.65
C ARG A 386 5.84 16.04 14.15
N LEU A 387 6.82 16.41 13.34
CA LEU A 387 6.82 16.11 11.91
C LEU A 387 7.17 14.64 11.66
N GLU A 388 6.43 14.00 10.76
CA GLU A 388 6.91 12.75 10.15
C GLU A 388 8.09 13.03 9.20
N CYS A 389 9.06 12.12 9.11
CA CYS A 389 10.22 12.31 8.21
C CYS A 389 9.78 12.53 6.76
N TYR A 390 8.72 11.84 6.32
CA TYR A 390 8.17 11.98 4.97
C TYR A 390 7.39 13.28 4.75
N THR A 391 7.18 14.12 5.76
CA THR A 391 6.69 15.51 5.59
C THR A 391 7.71 16.35 4.84
N CYS A 392 8.97 16.27 5.25
CA CYS A 392 10.06 17.03 4.63
C CYS A 392 10.67 16.29 3.45
N HIS A 393 10.70 14.96 3.48
CA HIS A 393 11.42 14.18 2.47
C HIS A 393 10.58 13.71 1.27
N SER A 394 9.24 13.82 1.31
CA SER A 394 8.42 13.46 0.13
C SER A 394 8.63 14.46 -1.02
N LYS A 395 8.96 13.95 -2.21
CA LYS A 395 9.07 14.77 -3.43
C LYS A 395 7.76 14.96 -4.15
N MET A 396 6.78 14.10 -3.88
CA MET A 396 5.42 14.25 -4.33
C MET A 396 4.46 13.44 -3.47
N VAL A 397 3.21 13.86 -3.51
CA VAL A 397 2.05 13.14 -2.98
C VAL A 397 0.96 13.23 -4.04
N VAL A 398 0.50 12.08 -4.53
CA VAL A 398 -0.56 12.01 -5.53
C VAL A 398 -1.86 12.52 -4.91
N GLN A 399 -2.50 13.50 -5.55
CA GLN A 399 -3.71 14.15 -5.05
C GLN A 399 -4.76 14.20 -6.16
N CYS A 400 -5.90 13.53 -5.94
CA CYS A 400 -7.04 13.51 -6.88
C CYS A 400 -8.22 14.27 -6.26
N TYR A 401 -8.50 15.46 -6.77
CA TYR A 401 -9.54 16.35 -6.26
C TYR A 401 -10.83 16.23 -7.08
N GLY A 402 -11.98 16.41 -6.43
CA GLY A 402 -13.31 16.40 -7.07
C GLY A 402 -13.63 15.08 -7.76
N CYS A 403 -13.93 14.02 -6.98
CA CYS A 403 -14.22 12.70 -7.53
C CYS A 403 -15.72 12.55 -7.79
N HIS A 404 -16.15 12.76 -9.02
CA HIS A 404 -17.52 12.50 -9.47
C HIS A 404 -17.73 11.00 -9.63
N THR A 405 -18.54 10.42 -8.75
CA THR A 405 -18.89 9.00 -8.74
C THR A 405 -20.33 8.84 -9.19
N ILE A 406 -20.55 8.07 -10.25
CA ILE A 406 -21.89 7.76 -10.76
C ILE A 406 -22.20 6.31 -10.44
N TYR A 407 -23.34 6.08 -9.81
CA TYR A 407 -23.95 4.77 -9.63
C TYR A 407 -25.19 4.67 -10.53
N ASP A 408 -25.12 3.90 -11.60
CA ASP A 408 -26.20 3.73 -12.57
C ASP A 408 -26.85 2.35 -12.42
N LYS A 409 -28.07 2.31 -11.88
CA LYS A 409 -28.83 1.08 -11.63
C LYS A 409 -29.39 0.43 -12.89
N ARG A 410 -29.40 1.14 -14.02
CA ARG A 410 -29.86 0.59 -15.32
C ARG A 410 -28.83 -0.34 -15.96
N GLU A 411 -27.58 -0.25 -15.51
CA GLU A 411 -26.48 -1.07 -15.99
C GLU A 411 -26.12 -2.17 -15.01
N LYS A 412 -25.48 -3.23 -15.49
CA LYS A 412 -24.92 -4.31 -14.66
C LYS A 412 -23.41 -4.18 -14.50
N SER A 413 -22.89 -4.68 -13.40
CA SER A 413 -21.45 -4.77 -13.15
C SER A 413 -21.09 -6.03 -12.40
N MET A 414 -19.86 -6.50 -12.60
CA MET A 414 -19.31 -7.62 -11.84
C MET A 414 -19.21 -7.23 -10.35
N ASP A 415 -19.84 -8.00 -9.49
CA ASP A 415 -19.59 -8.00 -8.05
C ASP A 415 -18.46 -9.00 -7.79
N TRP A 416 -17.27 -8.50 -7.45
CA TRP A 416 -16.08 -9.35 -7.29
C TRP A 416 -16.08 -10.17 -6.01
N ILE A 417 -16.94 -9.84 -5.05
CA ILE A 417 -17.09 -10.59 -3.80
C ILE A 417 -18.11 -11.72 -3.99
N LYS A 418 -19.24 -11.46 -4.68
CA LYS A 418 -20.24 -12.48 -5.01
C LYS A 418 -19.84 -13.36 -6.19
N GLY A 419 -18.97 -12.86 -7.08
CA GLY A 419 -18.49 -13.58 -8.25
C GLY A 419 -19.47 -13.62 -9.43
N GLU A 420 -20.45 -12.73 -9.45
CA GLU A 420 -21.51 -12.67 -10.48
C GLU A 420 -21.81 -11.22 -10.89
N GLU A 421 -22.48 -11.05 -12.04
CA GLU A 421 -22.96 -9.74 -12.46
C GLU A 421 -24.25 -9.37 -11.73
N THR A 422 -24.24 -8.22 -11.06
CA THR A 422 -25.38 -7.66 -10.33
C THR A 422 -25.75 -6.28 -10.86
N GLU A 423 -26.98 -5.85 -10.65
CA GLU A 423 -27.48 -4.52 -11.07
C GLU A 423 -26.74 -3.38 -10.38
N GLY A 424 -26.63 -2.25 -11.05
CA GLY A 424 -25.83 -1.13 -10.59
C GLY A 424 -24.38 -1.18 -11.06
N ARG A 425 -23.95 -0.12 -11.73
CA ARG A 425 -22.56 0.08 -12.14
C ARG A 425 -22.01 1.38 -11.60
N PHE A 426 -20.82 1.29 -10.99
CA PHE A 426 -20.03 2.44 -10.59
C PHE A 426 -19.09 2.92 -11.70
N SER A 427 -18.98 4.22 -11.86
CA SER A 427 -17.94 4.89 -12.64
C SER A 427 -17.44 6.13 -11.92
N GLU A 428 -16.19 6.53 -12.18
CA GLU A 428 -15.54 7.66 -11.52
C GLU A 428 -14.84 8.57 -12.53
N LYS A 429 -14.85 9.87 -12.26
CA LYS A 429 -14.01 10.87 -12.93
C LYS A 429 -13.53 11.90 -11.91
N GLU A 430 -12.25 12.24 -11.96
CA GLU A 430 -11.71 13.36 -11.19
C GLU A 430 -11.73 14.70 -11.97
N ASP A 431 -11.82 15.81 -11.25
CA ASP A 431 -11.69 17.16 -11.80
C ASP A 431 -10.22 17.50 -12.07
N ILE A 432 -9.37 17.37 -11.05
CA ILE A 432 -7.98 17.81 -11.11
C ILE A 432 -7.05 16.84 -10.36
N ARG A 433 -5.88 16.61 -10.96
CA ARG A 433 -4.80 15.81 -10.36
C ARG A 433 -3.55 16.65 -10.15
N LEU A 434 -3.11 16.72 -8.90
CA LEU A 434 -1.89 17.42 -8.47
C LEU A 434 -0.92 16.45 -7.79
N TYR A 435 0.34 16.86 -7.67
CA TYR A 435 1.42 16.05 -7.09
C TYR A 435 2.27 16.81 -6.07
N TYR A 436 2.44 18.11 -6.30
CA TYR A 436 3.28 18.98 -5.50
C TYR A 436 2.88 20.45 -5.73
N PRO A 437 2.86 21.31 -4.71
CA PRO A 437 2.97 21.01 -3.26
C PRO A 437 1.79 20.15 -2.76
N PHE A 438 1.79 19.82 -1.47
CA PHE A 438 0.73 19.02 -0.84
C PHE A 438 0.39 19.57 0.56
N PRO A 439 -0.88 19.48 0.99
CA PRO A 439 -1.29 19.95 2.32
C PRO A 439 -0.80 19.01 3.43
N LEU A 440 -0.62 19.59 4.63
CA LEU A 440 -0.25 18.87 5.85
C LEU A 440 -1.43 18.84 6.84
N ALA A 441 -1.52 17.76 7.61
CA ALA A 441 -2.43 17.66 8.74
C ALA A 441 -1.91 16.70 9.83
N VAL A 442 -2.66 16.56 10.91
CA VAL A 442 -2.35 15.63 12.00
C VAL A 442 -2.80 14.22 11.60
N ASN A 443 -1.87 13.27 11.63
CA ASN A 443 -2.12 11.86 11.37
C ASN A 443 -2.57 11.11 12.64
N GLN A 444 -2.94 9.85 12.46
CA GLN A 444 -3.38 8.91 13.50
C GLN A 444 -2.37 8.66 14.64
N LYS A 445 -1.09 9.00 14.46
CA LYS A 445 -0.06 8.96 15.51
C LYS A 445 0.10 10.32 16.22
N GLY A 446 -0.74 11.31 15.92
CA GLY A 446 -0.65 12.68 16.45
C GLY A 446 0.46 13.53 15.84
N ARG A 447 1.12 13.03 14.79
CA ARG A 447 2.23 13.68 14.07
C ARG A 447 1.73 14.42 12.84
N ILE A 448 2.47 15.41 12.37
CA ILE A 448 2.17 16.18 11.17
C ILE A 448 2.70 15.42 9.97
N SER A 449 1.81 15.10 9.02
CA SER A 449 2.15 14.39 7.80
C SER A 449 1.46 15.00 6.58
N PRO A 450 1.94 14.71 5.36
CA PRO A 450 1.18 14.97 4.16
C PRO A 450 -0.20 14.32 4.21
N VAL A 451 -1.18 14.99 3.62
CA VAL A 451 -2.51 14.46 3.38
C VAL A 451 -2.86 14.55 1.89
N THR A 452 -3.70 13.63 1.43
CA THR A 452 -4.28 13.62 0.07
C THR A 452 -5.79 13.63 0.17
N PRO A 453 -6.53 14.13 -0.84
CA PRO A 453 -7.96 13.84 -0.97
C PRO A 453 -8.27 12.35 -0.74
N GLY A 454 -9.12 12.07 0.24
CA GLY A 454 -9.53 10.73 0.68
C GLY A 454 -10.94 10.43 0.19
N CYS A 455 -11.09 10.30 -1.13
CA CYS A 455 -12.39 10.22 -1.82
C CYS A 455 -13.25 11.46 -1.56
N GLN A 456 -12.90 12.60 -2.18
CA GLN A 456 -13.78 13.78 -2.29
C GLN A 456 -14.97 13.45 -3.21
N THR A 457 -15.84 12.55 -2.76
CA THR A 457 -16.91 11.97 -3.57
C THR A 457 -18.05 12.96 -3.73
N LEU A 458 -18.39 13.22 -4.99
CA LEU A 458 -19.64 13.81 -5.44
C LEU A 458 -20.46 12.70 -6.09
N LEU A 459 -21.52 12.26 -5.43
CA LEU A 459 -22.27 11.07 -5.83
C LEU A 459 -23.49 11.45 -6.67
N THR A 460 -23.59 10.85 -7.86
CA THR A 460 -24.82 10.82 -8.65
C THR A 460 -25.38 9.40 -8.66
N VAL A 461 -26.68 9.24 -8.35
CA VAL A 461 -27.37 7.95 -8.43
C VAL A 461 -28.45 8.05 -9.49
N VAL A 462 -28.34 7.21 -10.52
CA VAL A 462 -29.34 7.06 -11.58
C VAL A 462 -30.16 5.82 -11.28
N GLU A 463 -31.43 6.01 -10.99
CA GLU A 463 -32.38 4.93 -10.70
C GLU A 463 -32.77 4.18 -11.97
N GLU A 464 -33.42 3.02 -11.82
CA GLU A 464 -33.84 2.16 -12.94
C GLU A 464 -34.75 2.89 -13.95
N ASN A 465 -35.57 3.82 -13.48
CA ASN A 465 -36.44 4.65 -14.32
C ASN A 465 -35.71 5.82 -15.01
N GLY A 466 -34.39 5.94 -14.82
CA GLY A 466 -33.55 7.01 -15.38
C GLY A 466 -33.57 8.33 -14.61
N ILE A 467 -34.36 8.44 -13.53
CA ILE A 467 -34.36 9.62 -12.67
C ILE A 467 -33.11 9.62 -11.79
N LYS A 468 -32.51 10.81 -11.61
CA LYS A 468 -31.44 11.00 -10.65
C LYS A 468 -32.01 11.20 -9.24
N SER A 469 -31.85 10.22 -8.36
CA SER A 469 -32.24 10.37 -6.94
C SER A 469 -31.22 11.17 -6.13
N LYS A 470 -29.96 11.18 -6.59
CA LYS A 470 -28.87 12.03 -6.09
C LYS A 470 -28.13 12.64 -7.29
N ASP A 471 -27.72 13.90 -7.18
CA ASP A 471 -26.95 14.61 -8.21
C ASP A 471 -25.79 15.38 -7.56
N ASP A 472 -24.56 14.88 -7.78
CA ASP A 472 -23.33 15.34 -7.11
C ASP A 472 -23.49 15.52 -5.58
N TYR A 473 -24.21 14.59 -4.96
CA TYR A 473 -24.47 14.57 -3.53
C TYR A 473 -23.17 14.40 -2.75
N ILE A 474 -22.97 15.26 -1.76
CA ILE A 474 -21.85 15.18 -0.82
C ILE A 474 -22.38 14.58 0.49
N PHE A 475 -21.70 13.55 0.99
CA PHE A 475 -22.05 12.93 2.26
C PHE A 475 -21.63 13.80 3.44
N ASP A 476 -22.44 13.78 4.50
CA ASP A 476 -22.06 14.42 5.76
C ASP A 476 -20.86 13.70 6.38
N PHE A 477 -19.98 14.46 7.03
CA PHE A 477 -18.84 13.89 7.73
C PHE A 477 -18.34 14.84 8.82
N LYS A 478 -18.25 14.34 10.06
CA LYS A 478 -17.90 15.12 11.25
C LYS A 478 -18.71 16.43 11.35
N LYS A 479 -20.04 16.32 11.19
CA LYS A 479 -21.02 17.42 11.23
C LYS A 479 -20.87 18.42 10.07
N GLY A 480 -21.34 18.02 8.89
CA GLY A 480 -21.49 18.88 7.71
C GLY A 480 -20.95 18.27 6.42
N LYS A 481 -21.23 18.96 5.30
CA LYS A 481 -20.83 18.61 3.94
C LYS A 481 -19.36 18.95 3.67
N ASN A 482 -18.46 18.25 4.35
CA ASN A 482 -17.03 18.50 4.32
C ASN A 482 -16.30 17.65 3.27
N PHE A 483 -15.29 18.23 2.63
CA PHE A 483 -14.36 17.45 1.82
C PHE A 483 -13.45 16.57 2.67
N LYS A 484 -13.16 15.37 2.18
CA LYS A 484 -12.44 14.34 2.92
C LYS A 484 -11.00 14.26 2.43
N PHE A 485 -10.06 14.31 3.37
CA PHE A 485 -8.63 14.10 3.16
C PHE A 485 -8.13 12.97 4.05
N ALA A 486 -7.08 12.27 3.66
CA ALA A 486 -6.48 11.19 4.43
C ALA A 486 -4.98 11.41 4.59
N PRO A 487 -4.38 11.16 5.76
CA PRO A 487 -2.94 11.12 5.93
C PRO A 487 -2.33 10.06 5.01
N PHE A 488 -1.23 10.44 4.35
CA PHE A 488 -0.68 9.64 3.27
C PHE A 488 0.84 9.74 3.20
N TYR A 489 1.49 8.58 3.07
CA TYR A 489 2.89 8.51 2.72
C TYR A 489 3.04 8.31 1.19
N GLY A 490 3.64 9.30 0.53
CA GLY A 490 3.77 9.36 -0.94
C GLY A 490 4.63 8.26 -1.57
N HIS A 491 5.45 7.54 -0.78
CA HIS A 491 6.43 6.56 -1.29
C HIS A 491 7.32 7.14 -2.40
N ASN A 492 7.73 8.39 -2.23
CA ASN A 492 8.65 9.08 -3.14
C ASN A 492 9.62 9.94 -2.30
N THR A 493 10.32 9.27 -1.40
CA THR A 493 11.30 9.87 -0.50
C THR A 493 12.52 10.31 -1.31
N GLY A 494 12.91 11.58 -1.15
CA GLY A 494 14.12 12.13 -1.75
C GLY A 494 15.25 12.31 -0.75
N LYS A 495 16.48 12.35 -1.27
CA LYS A 495 17.70 12.59 -0.47
C LYS A 495 17.72 13.96 0.20
N ARG A 496 17.23 14.99 -0.49
CA ARG A 496 17.14 16.36 0.05
C ARG A 496 15.74 16.61 0.59
N ALA A 497 15.62 17.17 1.79
CA ALA A 497 14.35 17.67 2.31
C ALA A 497 13.80 18.83 1.45
N VAL A 498 12.52 19.17 1.64
CA VAL A 498 11.95 20.45 1.22
C VAL A 498 12.65 21.57 1.98
N SER A 499 12.94 22.70 1.33
CA SER A 499 13.62 23.80 2.03
C SER A 499 12.67 24.51 2.99
N CYS A 500 13.22 25.16 4.03
CA CYS A 500 12.43 25.95 4.99
C CYS A 500 11.57 26.98 4.26
N ARG A 501 12.18 27.72 3.32
CA ARG A 501 11.50 28.70 2.48
C ARG A 501 10.32 28.09 1.72
N GLN A 502 10.52 26.93 1.10
CA GLN A 502 9.48 26.28 0.31
C GLN A 502 8.33 25.72 1.17
N CYS A 503 8.63 25.19 2.36
CA CYS A 503 7.61 24.68 3.28
C CYS A 503 6.81 25.82 3.93
N HIS A 504 7.50 26.82 4.47
CA HIS A 504 6.88 27.86 5.31
C HIS A 504 6.29 29.03 4.51
N MET A 505 6.85 29.38 3.34
CA MET A 505 6.30 30.47 2.51
C MET A 505 5.20 29.99 1.55
N ASN A 506 5.06 28.67 1.34
CA ASN A 506 4.00 28.14 0.49
C ASN A 506 2.82 27.68 1.34
N LEU A 507 1.76 28.48 1.33
CA LEU A 507 0.55 28.25 2.12
C LEU A 507 -0.22 26.97 1.73
N THR A 508 0.11 26.31 0.60
CA THR A 508 -0.44 24.98 0.31
C THR A 508 -0.07 23.96 1.37
N PHE A 509 1.17 23.96 1.87
CA PHE A 509 1.58 23.05 2.96
C PHE A 509 0.79 23.31 4.25
N ALA A 510 0.50 24.59 4.54
CA ALA A 510 -0.35 24.97 5.65
C ALA A 510 -1.84 24.63 5.43
N GLY A 511 -2.22 24.17 4.23
CA GLY A 511 -3.58 23.74 3.90
C GLY A 511 -4.47 24.82 3.31
N PHE A 512 -3.93 25.90 2.73
CA PHE A 512 -4.74 26.95 2.07
C PHE A 512 -4.86 26.77 0.54
N GLY A 513 -4.43 25.62 -0.01
CA GLY A 513 -4.41 25.38 -1.45
C GLY A 513 -3.50 26.39 -2.16
N GLU A 514 -3.93 26.91 -3.31
CA GLU A 514 -3.17 27.88 -4.12
C GLU A 514 -3.11 29.28 -3.48
N ALA A 515 -3.91 29.54 -2.43
CA ALA A 515 -3.91 30.73 -1.59
C ALA A 515 -3.90 32.09 -2.34
N ILE A 516 -5.07 32.73 -2.44
CA ILE A 516 -5.21 34.16 -2.79
C ILE A 516 -5.25 34.95 -1.48
N VAL A 517 -4.25 35.81 -1.28
CA VAL A 517 -4.08 36.59 -0.05
C VAL A 517 -4.48 38.04 -0.29
N SER A 518 -5.32 38.59 0.59
CA SER A 518 -5.70 40.01 0.63
C SER A 518 -5.45 40.52 2.04
N THR A 519 -4.47 41.41 2.19
CA THR A 519 -4.05 41.95 3.48
C THR A 519 -4.99 43.03 3.98
N ASP A 520 -5.55 43.83 3.07
CA ASP A 520 -6.57 44.84 3.33
C ASP A 520 -7.85 44.24 3.91
N LYS A 521 -8.33 43.13 3.34
CA LYS A 521 -9.52 42.42 3.82
C LYS A 521 -9.20 41.32 4.84
N GLN A 522 -7.92 41.08 5.13
CA GLN A 522 -7.46 40.00 5.99
C GLN A 522 -7.99 38.62 5.57
N ASN A 523 -7.95 38.35 4.26
CA ASN A 523 -8.49 37.14 3.64
C ASN A 523 -7.39 36.23 3.08
N ILE A 524 -7.61 34.93 3.21
CA ILE A 524 -6.87 33.89 2.50
C ILE A 524 -7.90 32.91 1.93
N THR A 525 -8.04 32.87 0.61
CA THR A 525 -9.00 32.01 -0.11
C THR A 525 -8.29 31.14 -1.13
N SER A 526 -8.99 30.25 -1.84
CA SER A 526 -8.45 29.50 -2.98
C SER A 526 -9.38 29.65 -4.18
N PRO A 527 -8.85 29.71 -5.42
CA PRO A 527 -9.64 29.89 -6.63
C PRO A 527 -10.34 28.60 -7.11
N ILE A 528 -9.88 27.43 -6.68
CA ILE A 528 -10.42 26.14 -7.17
C ILE A 528 -11.57 25.73 -6.28
N LEU A 529 -12.78 26.14 -6.67
CA LEU A 529 -14.01 25.95 -5.90
C LEU A 529 -14.86 24.81 -6.47
N CYS A 530 -15.54 24.09 -5.58
CA CYS A 530 -16.61 23.19 -5.96
C CYS A 530 -17.88 23.99 -6.27
N GLU A 531 -18.46 23.79 -7.45
CA GLU A 531 -19.68 24.50 -7.88
C GLU A 531 -20.88 24.25 -6.97
N LYS A 532 -20.97 23.05 -6.38
CA LYS A 532 -22.11 22.64 -5.53
C LYS A 532 -22.09 23.25 -4.13
N THR A 533 -20.90 23.54 -3.58
CA THR A 533 -20.75 24.01 -2.19
C THR A 533 -20.15 25.41 -2.09
N GLY A 534 -19.47 25.88 -3.13
CA GLY A 534 -18.62 27.07 -3.07
C GLY A 534 -17.36 26.89 -2.21
N ASN A 535 -17.13 25.70 -1.65
CA ASN A 535 -15.96 25.41 -0.84
C ASN A 535 -14.76 25.09 -1.75
N PRO A 536 -13.52 25.42 -1.33
CA PRO A 536 -12.34 25.08 -2.11
C PRO A 536 -12.08 23.57 -2.13
N LEU A 537 -11.76 23.03 -3.30
CA LEU A 537 -11.41 21.62 -3.47
C LEU A 537 -10.00 21.32 -2.94
N THR A 538 -9.05 22.21 -3.20
CA THR A 538 -7.60 22.00 -2.97
C THR A 538 -7.10 22.44 -1.60
N ALA A 539 -7.99 22.97 -0.77
CA ALA A 539 -7.61 23.51 0.53
C ALA A 539 -8.30 22.77 1.69
N LEU A 540 -7.81 23.04 2.89
CA LEU A 540 -8.36 22.58 4.16
C LEU A 540 -8.97 23.74 4.95
N TYR A 541 -8.40 24.95 4.77
CA TYR A 541 -8.76 26.16 5.49
C TYR A 541 -8.93 27.36 4.57
N SER A 542 -9.66 28.36 5.05
CA SER A 542 -9.67 29.71 4.50
C SER A 542 -9.68 30.71 5.65
N ILE A 543 -9.25 31.93 5.40
CA ILE A 543 -9.42 33.05 6.33
C ILE A 543 -10.36 34.03 5.67
N LYS A 544 -11.44 34.40 6.37
CA LYS A 544 -12.37 35.47 5.97
C LYS A 544 -12.52 36.45 7.13
N ASP A 545 -12.26 37.72 6.89
CA ASP A 545 -12.30 38.81 7.88
C ASP A 545 -11.48 38.44 9.14
N GLY A 546 -10.28 37.90 8.94
CA GLY A 546 -9.39 37.45 10.01
C GLY A 546 -9.81 36.16 10.75
N LYS A 547 -10.94 35.53 10.38
CA LYS A 547 -11.44 34.29 11.00
C LYS A 547 -11.10 33.06 10.16
N LEU A 548 -10.48 32.06 10.82
CA LEU A 548 -10.14 30.78 10.20
C LEU A 548 -11.40 29.91 10.06
N ASN A 549 -11.74 29.55 8.82
CA ASN A 549 -12.83 28.65 8.47
C ASN A 549 -12.27 27.29 8.02
N ARG A 550 -12.98 26.21 8.36
CA ARG A 550 -12.65 24.82 8.00
C ARG A 550 -13.77 24.26 7.12
N PHE A 551 -13.43 23.68 5.97
CA PHE A 551 -14.39 23.07 5.02
C PHE A 551 -14.02 21.63 4.63
N SER A 552 -12.88 21.17 5.11
CA SER A 552 -12.37 19.83 4.90
C SER A 552 -12.16 19.13 6.24
N GLN A 553 -12.08 17.81 6.21
CA GLN A 553 -11.90 16.97 7.38
C GLN A 553 -10.92 15.84 7.07
N ILE A 554 -10.23 15.38 8.10
CA ILE A 554 -9.30 14.25 7.98
C ILE A 554 -10.01 12.94 8.33
N VAL A 555 -9.96 12.00 7.38
CA VAL A 555 -10.43 10.62 7.46
C VAL A 555 -9.31 9.80 8.05
N ARG A 556 -9.47 9.44 9.32
CA ARG A 556 -8.83 8.35 10.08
C ARG A 556 -9.07 8.63 11.56
N ASP A 557 -9.09 7.57 12.37
CA ASP A 557 -9.21 7.72 13.82
C ASP A 557 -7.98 8.49 14.36
N LYS A 558 -8.20 9.33 15.39
CA LYS A 558 -7.17 10.21 16.02
C LYS A 558 -6.49 11.22 15.09
N SER A 559 -6.94 11.36 13.85
CA SER A 559 -6.43 12.35 12.89
C SER A 559 -7.30 13.60 12.87
N ASP A 560 -6.68 14.75 12.64
CA ASP A 560 -7.38 16.04 12.61
C ASP A 560 -6.63 17.08 11.78
N LEU A 561 -7.32 18.18 11.49
CA LEU A 561 -6.75 19.39 10.97
C LEU A 561 -5.76 20.03 11.97
N MET A 562 -4.80 20.77 11.46
CA MET A 562 -3.92 21.61 12.28
C MET A 562 -4.71 22.73 12.96
N GLY A 563 -4.39 22.96 14.23
CA GLY A 563 -4.96 24.08 15.00
C GLY A 563 -4.44 25.44 14.53
N ARG A 564 -5.17 26.50 14.87
CA ARG A 564 -4.82 27.90 14.53
C ARG A 564 -3.41 28.27 14.99
N ASP A 565 -3.03 27.87 16.21
CA ASP A 565 -1.73 28.23 16.78
C ASP A 565 -0.56 27.56 16.05
N MET A 566 -0.77 26.33 15.57
CA MET A 566 0.22 25.62 14.74
C MET A 566 0.41 26.35 13.40
N ILE A 567 -0.69 26.67 12.72
CA ILE A 567 -0.66 27.41 11.44
C ILE A 567 0.01 28.79 11.64
N LYS A 568 -0.35 29.51 12.71
CA LYS A 568 0.27 30.79 13.04
C LYS A 568 1.78 30.64 13.29
N SER A 569 2.19 29.62 14.03
CA SER A 569 3.62 29.36 14.31
C SER A 569 4.40 29.02 13.04
N MET A 570 3.82 28.19 12.18
CA MET A 570 4.39 27.84 10.87
C MET A 570 4.61 29.09 10.00
N ILE A 571 3.63 30.00 9.94
CA ILE A 571 3.74 31.23 9.14
C ILE A 571 4.72 32.22 9.81
N LYS A 572 4.70 32.34 11.14
CA LYS A 572 5.55 33.29 11.89
C LYS A 572 7.04 33.01 11.71
N ALA A 573 7.43 31.74 11.51
CA ALA A 573 8.81 31.36 11.23
C ALA A 573 9.41 32.05 9.98
N ASN A 574 8.58 32.52 9.04
CA ASN A 574 9.05 33.27 7.86
C ASN A 574 9.78 34.58 8.20
N LEU A 575 9.54 35.16 9.38
CA LEU A 575 10.27 36.34 9.87
C LEU A 575 11.77 36.07 9.99
N CYS A 576 12.17 34.82 10.28
CA CYS A 576 13.57 34.41 10.40
C CYS A 576 14.08 33.72 9.13
N ILE A 577 13.25 32.87 8.50
CA ILE A 577 13.65 32.03 7.33
C ILE A 577 14.14 32.87 6.15
N THR A 578 13.65 34.11 6.01
CA THR A 578 14.07 35.03 4.94
C THR A 578 15.60 35.26 4.94
N CYS A 579 16.24 35.21 6.10
CA CYS A 579 17.70 35.34 6.26
C CYS A 579 18.38 34.02 6.68
N HIS A 580 17.66 33.11 7.33
CA HIS A 580 18.18 31.87 7.90
C HIS A 580 17.55 30.63 7.25
N GLU A 581 18.00 30.26 6.05
CA GLU A 581 17.37 29.19 5.28
C GLU A 581 17.79 27.75 5.68
N LYS A 582 18.67 27.59 6.67
CA LYS A 582 19.17 26.29 7.14
C LYS A 582 18.73 26.01 8.57
N GLY A 583 18.47 24.75 8.90
CA GLY A 583 18.19 24.30 10.25
C GLY A 583 19.46 24.23 11.11
N ASP A 584 20.10 25.38 11.32
CA ASP A 584 21.25 25.54 12.22
C ASP A 584 20.79 25.51 13.68
N ASP A 585 21.43 24.68 14.49
CA ASP A 585 21.09 24.51 15.91
C ASP A 585 21.24 25.82 16.70
N ASN A 586 22.16 26.71 16.29
CA ASN A 586 22.36 28.01 16.96
C ASN A 586 21.17 28.97 16.80
N ILE A 587 20.36 28.79 15.75
CA ILE A 587 19.21 29.65 15.45
C ILE A 587 17.91 28.93 15.81
N TYR A 588 17.84 27.65 15.48
CA TYR A 588 16.61 26.86 15.50
C TYR A 588 16.64 25.72 16.53
N GLY A 589 17.68 25.55 17.32
CA GLY A 589 17.77 24.49 18.35
C GLY A 589 16.86 24.75 19.56
N GLU A 590 16.44 25.99 19.77
CA GLU A 590 15.53 26.38 20.85
C GLU A 590 14.33 27.20 20.37
N LYS A 591 13.38 27.43 21.26
CA LYS A 591 12.22 28.27 20.97
C LYS A 591 12.65 29.71 20.69
N ILE A 592 12.35 30.19 19.49
CA ILE A 592 12.63 31.58 19.08
C ILE A 592 11.81 32.58 19.92
N ASP A 593 12.51 33.48 20.60
CA ASP A 593 11.93 34.69 21.18
C ASP A 593 11.96 35.84 20.16
N TYR A 594 10.88 35.93 19.39
CA TYR A 594 10.75 36.93 18.33
C TYR A 594 10.78 38.38 18.86
N GLU A 595 10.28 38.63 20.07
CA GLU A 595 10.26 40.01 20.60
C GLU A 595 11.67 40.45 20.98
N LYS A 596 12.43 39.55 21.61
CA LYS A 596 13.83 39.83 21.95
C LYS A 596 14.70 39.99 20.71
N ILE A 597 14.60 39.05 19.76
CA ILE A 597 15.52 38.99 18.60
C ILE A 597 15.23 40.11 17.60
N LEU A 598 13.96 40.34 17.25
CA LEU A 598 13.62 41.36 16.23
C LEU A 598 13.84 42.80 16.70
N ASN A 599 14.09 43.00 18.00
CA ASN A 599 14.43 44.30 18.59
C ASN A 599 15.93 44.48 18.85
N ASP A 600 16.78 43.50 18.56
CA ASP A 600 18.22 43.68 18.63
C ASP A 600 18.72 44.63 17.53
N ASP A 601 19.92 45.19 17.70
CA ASP A 601 20.43 46.22 16.79
C ASP A 601 20.60 45.73 15.34
N ILE A 602 20.82 44.42 15.12
CA ILE A 602 21.02 43.84 13.79
C ILE A 602 19.67 43.67 13.08
N HIS A 603 18.72 43.03 13.75
CA HIS A 603 17.42 42.72 13.16
C HIS A 603 16.51 43.94 13.08
N ARG A 604 16.58 44.86 14.06
CA ARG A 604 15.78 46.08 14.05
C ARG A 604 16.02 46.90 12.77
N ASP A 605 17.27 46.99 12.33
CA ASP A 605 17.65 47.73 11.12
C ASP A 605 17.19 47.00 9.84
N LEU A 606 17.13 45.67 9.86
CA LEU A 606 16.66 44.84 8.74
C LEU A 606 15.12 44.81 8.62
N VAL A 607 14.39 44.90 9.73
CA VAL A 607 12.92 44.78 9.75
C VAL A 607 12.25 46.16 9.63
N ASN A 608 12.92 47.25 10.05
CA ASN A 608 12.44 48.64 9.92
C ASN A 608 12.85 49.32 8.61
N ILE A 609 13.07 48.56 7.52
CA ILE A 609 13.20 49.18 6.20
C ILE A 609 11.87 49.85 5.87
N LYS A 610 11.88 51.20 5.91
CA LYS A 610 10.72 52.08 5.72
C LYS A 610 9.96 51.82 4.42
#